data_AF-A0A3D8VA32-F1
#
_entry.id   AF-A0A3D8VA32-F1
#
_cell.length_a   1.000
_cell.length_b   1.000
_cell.length_c   1.000
_cell.angle_alpha   90.00
_cell.angle_beta   90.00
_cell.angle_gamma   90.00
#
_symmetry.space_group_name_H-M   'P 1'
#
loop_
_entity.id
_entity.type
_entity.pdbx_description
1 polymer ?
#
loop_
_entity_poly.entity_id
_entity_poly.type
_entity_poly.pdbx_seq_one_letter_code
_entity_poly.pdbx_strand_id
1 'polypeptide(L)'
;KNENCNGNNTQNNKCGIYISDLTFQGSIYTNHEIDISEDLNMNGTLYTRLGGRIENLSNESGGTLVVVSEGELTIANNNLYNNEPKVINAFFYTNSDLDIYGVGSNLKIRGGVYGRNVTLNAVKGSSSDEYFHGSSNFSSSRDPLYVQNNQDSINPQLSRLTIEYAQELILNPPDGIPTVDKVTVKQIDSHFYDQ
;
A
#
# COMPACT_ATOMS: atom_id res chain seq x y z
N LYS A 1 -30.27 0.31 13.80
CA LYS A 1 -31.09 0.86 12.69
C LYS A 1 -30.36 0.51 11.42
N ASN A 2 -30.97 -0.34 10.57
CA ASN A 2 -30.44 -0.71 9.27
C ASN A 2 -30.32 0.55 8.42
N GLU A 3 -29.10 0.93 8.07
CA GLU A 3 -28.87 1.83 6.95
C GLU A 3 -28.65 0.96 5.73
N ASN A 4 -29.56 1.08 4.77
CA ASN A 4 -29.57 0.35 3.51
C ASN A 4 -28.26 0.61 2.76
N CYS A 5 -27.50 -0.46 2.54
CA CYS A 5 -26.28 -0.42 1.75
C CYS A 5 -26.65 -0.09 0.29
N ASN A 6 -26.18 1.06 -0.19
CA ASN A 6 -26.41 1.55 -1.55
C ASN A 6 -25.19 1.31 -2.46
N GLY A 7 -24.34 0.34 -2.12
CA GLY A 7 -23.19 -0.08 -2.91
C GLY A 7 -23.36 -1.53 -3.34
N ASN A 8 -23.66 -1.76 -4.62
CA ASN A 8 -23.66 -3.10 -5.21
C ASN A 8 -22.21 -3.58 -5.36
N ASN A 9 -21.70 -4.32 -4.37
CA ASN A 9 -20.53 -5.17 -4.58
C ASN A 9 -20.96 -6.64 -4.41
N THR A 10 -21.38 -7.25 -5.52
CA THR A 10 -22.11 -8.53 -5.58
C THR A 10 -21.25 -9.77 -5.36
N GLN A 11 -19.98 -9.63 -4.95
CA GLN A 11 -19.13 -10.80 -4.72
C GLN A 11 -18.97 -11.19 -3.24
N ASN A 12 -19.27 -10.34 -2.24
CA ASN A 12 -18.97 -10.68 -0.84
C ASN A 12 -19.93 -10.19 0.25
N ASN A 13 -21.11 -9.62 -0.05
CA ASN A 13 -22.05 -9.09 0.98
C ASN A 13 -21.38 -8.15 2.02
N LYS A 14 -20.26 -7.51 1.66
CA LYS A 14 -19.58 -6.53 2.49
C LYS A 14 -20.12 -5.15 2.14
N CYS A 15 -20.68 -4.45 3.12
CA CYS A 15 -21.04 -3.03 2.97
C CYS A 15 -19.76 -2.20 3.03
N GLY A 16 -19.04 -2.15 1.91
CA GLY A 16 -17.83 -1.36 1.70
C GLY A 16 -18.03 -0.26 0.66
N ILE A 17 -17.16 0.73 0.64
CA ILE A 17 -17.08 1.76 -0.40
C ILE A 17 -16.03 1.31 -1.41
N TYR A 18 -16.48 1.08 -2.65
CA TYR A 18 -15.59 0.85 -3.77
C TYR A 18 -15.14 2.20 -4.36
N ILE A 19 -13.84 2.40 -4.51
CA ILE A 19 -13.23 3.60 -5.06
C ILE A 19 -12.36 3.17 -6.23
N SER A 20 -12.78 3.55 -7.44
CA SER A 20 -11.99 3.40 -8.66
C SER A 20 -12.13 4.63 -9.55
N ASP A 21 -11.15 4.84 -10.42
CA ASP A 21 -11.10 5.92 -11.41
C ASP A 21 -11.43 7.31 -10.84
N LEU A 22 -10.84 7.63 -9.70
CA LEU A 22 -11.09 8.87 -8.96
C LEU A 22 -9.88 9.80 -9.03
N THR A 23 -10.12 11.03 -9.50
CA THR A 23 -9.19 12.16 -9.30
C THR A 23 -9.80 13.12 -8.28
N PHE A 24 -9.13 13.30 -7.14
CA PHE A 24 -9.70 14.05 -6.02
C PHE A 24 -8.65 14.78 -5.18
N GLN A 25 -8.98 15.98 -4.72
CA GLN A 25 -8.17 16.77 -3.81
C GLN A 25 -8.98 17.10 -2.56
N GLY A 26 -8.43 16.77 -1.38
CA GLY A 26 -9.09 16.99 -0.09
C GLY A 26 -9.26 15.72 0.74
N SER A 27 -10.32 15.67 1.54
CA SER A 27 -10.53 14.57 2.51
C SER A 27 -11.78 13.75 2.23
N ILE A 28 -11.63 12.43 2.32
CA ILE A 28 -12.74 11.47 2.31
C ILE A 28 -12.83 10.83 3.70
N TYR A 29 -14.03 10.75 4.25
CA TYR A 29 -14.29 10.06 5.51
C TYR A 29 -15.37 9.02 5.30
N THR A 30 -15.14 7.81 5.80
CA THR A 30 -16.16 6.75 5.83
C THR A 30 -16.12 5.94 7.12
N ASN A 31 -17.31 5.50 7.55
CA ASN A 31 -17.47 4.51 8.61
C ASN A 31 -17.44 3.06 8.11
N HIS A 32 -17.21 2.84 6.82
CA HIS A 32 -17.25 1.52 6.16
C HIS A 32 -15.88 1.07 5.70
N GLU A 33 -15.72 -0.22 5.40
CA GLU A 33 -14.51 -0.73 4.75
C GLU A 33 -14.36 -0.03 3.39
N ILE A 34 -13.11 0.16 2.94
CA ILE A 34 -12.82 0.62 1.58
C ILE A 34 -12.25 -0.50 0.74
N ASP A 35 -12.57 -0.46 -0.54
CA ASP A 35 -11.93 -1.26 -1.57
C ASP A 35 -11.43 -0.28 -2.64
N ILE A 36 -10.12 -0.05 -2.66
CA ILE A 36 -9.48 0.86 -3.59
C ILE A 36 -8.88 0.03 -4.72
N SER A 37 -9.25 0.37 -5.94
CA SER A 37 -8.62 -0.21 -7.12
C SER A 37 -8.50 0.75 -8.30
N GLU A 38 -7.67 0.35 -9.27
CA GLU A 38 -7.46 1.08 -10.52
C GLU A 38 -6.88 2.48 -10.27
N ASP A 39 -7.25 3.47 -11.09
CA ASP A 39 -6.69 4.82 -11.03
C ASP A 39 -7.28 5.60 -9.84
N LEU A 40 -6.49 5.77 -8.78
CA LEU A 40 -6.76 6.71 -7.70
C LEU A 40 -5.68 7.78 -7.66
N ASN A 41 -6.01 8.92 -8.27
CA ASN A 41 -5.17 10.10 -8.33
C ASN A 41 -5.64 11.08 -7.25
N MET A 42 -5.17 10.85 -6.03
CA MET A 42 -5.58 11.61 -4.86
C MET A 42 -4.43 12.47 -4.35
N ASN A 43 -4.71 13.77 -4.16
CA ASN A 43 -3.89 14.64 -3.33
C ASN A 43 -4.67 14.91 -2.04
N GLY A 44 -4.61 13.97 -1.10
CA GLY A 44 -5.46 14.08 0.07
C GLY A 44 -5.40 12.95 1.08
N THR A 45 -6.31 13.03 2.06
CA THR A 45 -6.46 12.01 3.12
C THR A 45 -7.77 11.25 2.99
N LEU A 46 -7.70 9.93 3.02
CA LEU A 46 -8.84 9.05 3.17
C LEU A 46 -8.82 8.45 4.57
N TYR A 47 -9.87 8.70 5.34
CA TYR A 47 -10.11 8.08 6.63
C TYR A 47 -11.19 6.99 6.52
N THR A 48 -10.91 5.80 7.05
CA THR A 48 -11.88 4.70 7.16
C THR A 48 -11.90 4.06 8.55
N ARG A 49 -13.09 3.88 9.11
CA ARG A 49 -13.25 3.22 10.42
C ARG A 49 -13.05 1.70 10.39
N LEU A 50 -13.43 1.01 9.32
CA LEU A 50 -13.46 -0.47 9.33
C LEU A 50 -12.27 -1.13 8.64
N GLY A 51 -11.35 -0.36 8.06
CA GLY A 51 -10.23 -0.92 7.31
C GLY A 51 -10.47 -0.90 5.81
N GLY A 52 -9.73 -1.73 5.10
CA GLY A 52 -9.91 -1.88 3.67
C GLY A 52 -8.82 -2.63 2.94
N ARG A 53 -9.06 -2.81 1.65
CA ARG A 53 -8.18 -3.49 0.71
C ARG A 53 -7.79 -2.52 -0.40
N ILE A 54 -6.54 -2.60 -0.83
CA ILE A 54 -5.96 -1.75 -1.86
C ILE A 54 -5.24 -2.65 -2.87
N GLU A 55 -5.80 -2.73 -4.08
CA GLU A 55 -5.29 -3.59 -5.15
C GLU A 55 -5.31 -2.88 -6.50
N ASN A 56 -4.45 -3.31 -7.43
CA ASN A 56 -4.39 -2.68 -8.75
C ASN A 56 -4.28 -1.13 -8.72
N LEU A 57 -3.72 -0.57 -7.64
CA LEU A 57 -3.62 0.86 -7.45
C LEU A 57 -2.74 1.46 -8.54
N SER A 58 -3.24 2.55 -9.09
CA SER A 58 -2.57 3.36 -10.07
C SER A 58 -2.72 4.83 -9.69
N ASN A 59 -1.64 5.58 -9.89
CA ASN A 59 -1.55 7.00 -9.57
C ASN A 59 -0.72 7.68 -10.66
N GLU A 60 -1.09 7.45 -11.92
CA GLU A 60 -0.33 7.92 -13.09
C GLU A 60 -0.36 9.43 -13.25
N SER A 61 -1.46 10.09 -12.85
CA SER A 61 -1.55 11.56 -12.89
C SER A 61 -1.03 12.25 -11.64
N GLY A 62 -0.57 11.48 -10.65
CA GLY A 62 0.14 11.97 -9.47
C GLY A 62 -0.76 12.38 -8.31
N GLY A 63 -0.10 12.84 -7.24
CA GLY A 63 -0.73 13.14 -5.94
C GLY A 63 -0.11 12.30 -4.83
N THR A 64 -0.44 12.66 -3.59
CA THR A 64 -0.06 11.90 -2.39
C THR A 64 -1.31 11.39 -1.69
N LEU A 65 -1.42 10.08 -1.60
CA LEU A 65 -2.52 9.41 -0.90
C LEU A 65 -2.13 9.15 0.55
N VAL A 66 -2.91 9.67 1.50
CA VAL A 66 -2.78 9.27 2.91
C VAL A 66 -4.02 8.48 3.31
N VAL A 67 -3.84 7.20 3.64
CA VAL A 67 -4.91 6.35 4.18
C VAL A 67 -4.72 6.24 5.68
N VAL A 68 -5.74 6.62 6.44
CA VAL A 68 -5.80 6.46 7.89
C VAL A 68 -6.94 5.53 8.22
N SER A 69 -6.66 4.48 9.00
CA SER A 69 -7.68 3.51 9.39
C SER A 69 -7.69 3.14 10.88
N GLU A 70 -8.88 2.88 11.40
CA GLU A 70 -9.04 2.19 12.69
C GLU A 70 -9.08 0.66 12.53
N GLY A 71 -9.31 0.16 11.32
CA GLY A 71 -9.39 -1.27 11.00
C GLY A 71 -8.21 -1.76 10.18
N GLU A 72 -8.20 -3.06 9.87
CA GLU A 72 -7.09 -3.70 9.16
C GLU A 72 -6.93 -3.15 7.74
N LEU A 73 -5.68 -3.00 7.29
CA LEU A 73 -5.36 -2.59 5.93
C LEU A 73 -4.58 -3.68 5.22
N THR A 74 -5.04 -4.08 4.04
CA THR A 74 -4.33 -5.02 3.18
C THR A 74 -3.98 -4.38 1.84
N ILE A 75 -2.70 -4.36 1.49
CA ILE A 75 -2.19 -3.86 0.22
C ILE A 75 -1.57 -5.03 -0.54
N ALA A 76 -2.24 -5.47 -1.61
CA ALA A 76 -1.87 -6.67 -2.36
C ALA A 76 -2.20 -6.50 -3.85
N ASN A 77 -1.63 -7.35 -4.70
CA ASN A 77 -1.92 -7.38 -6.13
C ASN A 77 -1.76 -6.01 -6.84
N ASN A 78 -0.79 -5.21 -6.39
CA ASN A 78 -0.48 -3.92 -7.01
C ASN A 78 0.73 -4.09 -7.93
N ASN A 79 0.58 -3.74 -9.20
CA ASN A 79 1.61 -3.97 -10.22
C ASN A 79 2.06 -5.45 -10.24
N LEU A 80 1.05 -6.32 -10.32
CA LEU A 80 1.17 -7.77 -10.20
C LEU A 80 2.12 -8.32 -11.27
N TYR A 81 3.13 -9.09 -10.83
CA TYR A 81 4.14 -9.79 -11.66
C TYR A 81 5.01 -8.94 -12.58
N ASN A 82 4.80 -7.62 -12.64
CA ASN A 82 5.69 -6.72 -13.37
C ASN A 82 7.07 -6.68 -12.68
N ASN A 83 8.14 -6.58 -13.47
CA ASN A 83 9.52 -6.50 -12.98
C ASN A 83 9.94 -5.04 -12.69
N GLU A 84 9.30 -4.06 -13.31
CA GLU A 84 9.51 -2.66 -12.99
C GLU A 84 8.61 -2.26 -11.82
N PRO A 85 9.15 -1.70 -10.72
CA PRO A 85 8.34 -1.32 -9.56
C PRO A 85 7.40 -0.16 -9.91
N LYS A 86 6.14 -0.27 -9.49
CA LYS A 86 5.23 0.88 -9.54
C LYS A 86 5.53 1.78 -8.34
N VAL A 87 5.90 3.01 -8.64
CA VAL A 87 6.17 4.02 -7.61
C VAL A 87 4.85 4.67 -7.20
N ILE A 88 4.54 4.66 -5.91
CA ILE A 88 3.36 5.34 -5.36
C ILE A 88 3.78 6.27 -4.23
N ASN A 89 3.30 7.51 -4.28
CA ASN A 89 3.44 8.46 -3.16
C ASN A 89 2.29 8.22 -2.20
N ALA A 90 2.55 7.50 -1.12
CA ALA A 90 1.49 7.11 -0.21
C ALA A 90 1.96 6.94 1.24
N PHE A 91 1.08 7.28 2.17
CA PHE A 91 1.20 6.89 3.55
C PHE A 91 0.03 6.01 3.97
N PHE A 92 0.33 4.88 4.60
CA PHE A 92 -0.68 3.96 5.11
C PHE A 92 -0.55 3.87 6.63
N TYR A 93 -1.55 4.38 7.34
CA TYR A 93 -1.64 4.35 8.80
C TYR A 93 -2.85 3.54 9.22
N THR A 94 -2.65 2.59 10.12
CA THR A 94 -3.75 1.93 10.82
C THR A 94 -3.48 1.76 12.31
N ASN A 95 -4.51 1.86 13.13
CA ASN A 95 -4.46 1.48 14.54
C ASN A 95 -4.62 -0.05 14.74
N SER A 96 -4.83 -0.80 13.67
CA SER A 96 -4.92 -2.26 13.62
C SER A 96 -3.73 -2.86 12.84
N ASP A 97 -3.90 -4.04 12.26
CA ASP A 97 -2.85 -4.75 11.53
C ASP A 97 -2.77 -4.23 10.07
N LEU A 98 -1.53 -4.13 9.58
CA LEU A 98 -1.19 -3.71 8.23
C LEU A 98 -0.43 -4.83 7.52
N ASP A 99 -1.00 -5.35 6.44
CA ASP A 99 -0.38 -6.39 5.62
C ASP A 99 -0.06 -5.85 4.22
N ILE A 100 1.22 -5.96 3.82
CA ILE A 100 1.67 -5.60 2.47
C ILE A 100 2.29 -6.83 1.79
N TYR A 101 1.71 -7.22 0.66
CA TYR A 101 2.09 -8.42 -0.08
C TYR A 101 2.86 -8.07 -1.36
N GLY A 102 4.19 -7.98 -1.23
CA GLY A 102 5.17 -7.79 -2.29
C GLY A 102 5.74 -9.07 -2.90
N VAL A 103 5.09 -10.23 -2.76
CA VAL A 103 5.51 -11.42 -3.52
C VAL A 103 4.98 -11.33 -4.94
N GLY A 104 3.66 -11.21 -5.10
CA GLY A 104 3.04 -10.93 -6.40
C GLY A 104 3.16 -9.47 -6.82
N SER A 105 2.93 -8.53 -5.88
CA SER A 105 3.04 -7.10 -6.16
C SER A 105 4.48 -6.67 -6.41
N ASN A 106 4.69 -5.58 -7.14
CA ASN A 106 5.98 -4.91 -7.24
C ASN A 106 5.82 -3.40 -7.01
N LEU A 107 6.05 -2.98 -5.77
CA LEU A 107 5.77 -1.62 -5.29
C LEU A 107 7.01 -0.93 -4.74
N LYS A 108 7.13 0.36 -5.07
CA LYS A 108 7.98 1.32 -4.38
C LYS A 108 7.11 2.42 -3.76
N ILE A 109 6.92 2.34 -2.45
CA ILE A 109 6.15 3.32 -1.68
C ILE A 109 7.09 4.44 -1.29
N ARG A 110 6.87 5.65 -1.81
CA ARG A 110 7.47 6.89 -1.32
C ARG A 110 6.54 7.49 -0.28
N GLY A 111 6.90 7.36 0.99
CA GLY A 111 6.07 7.79 2.10
C GLY A 111 6.33 6.95 3.34
N GLY A 112 5.31 6.32 3.91
CA GLY A 112 5.47 5.63 5.18
C GLY A 112 4.33 4.70 5.52
N VAL A 113 4.62 3.77 6.42
CA VAL A 113 3.66 2.79 6.90
C VAL A 113 3.67 2.76 8.41
N TYR A 114 2.50 2.55 9.00
CA TYR A 114 2.31 2.38 10.42
C TYR A 114 1.11 1.47 10.67
N GLY A 115 1.28 0.54 11.59
CA GLY A 115 0.26 -0.40 12.04
C GLY A 115 0.59 -0.83 13.46
N ARG A 116 -0.40 -1.34 14.19
CA ARG A 116 -0.19 -2.05 15.45
C ARG A 116 0.76 -3.23 15.24
N ASN A 117 0.47 -4.03 14.21
CA ASN A 117 1.39 -4.99 13.62
C ASN A 117 1.58 -4.64 12.14
N VAL A 118 2.80 -4.78 11.64
CA VAL A 118 3.12 -4.56 10.23
C VAL A 118 3.76 -5.83 9.67
N THR A 119 3.07 -6.48 8.74
CA THR A 119 3.58 -7.66 8.02
C THR A 119 3.99 -7.26 6.61
N LEU A 120 5.27 -7.44 6.31
CA LEU A 120 5.82 -7.19 4.98
C LEU A 120 6.26 -8.52 4.37
N ASN A 121 5.53 -9.01 3.37
CA ASN A 121 5.87 -10.23 2.66
C ASN A 121 6.46 -9.85 1.30
N ALA A 122 7.73 -10.14 1.05
CA ALA A 122 8.37 -9.73 -0.20
C ALA A 122 9.44 -10.71 -0.66
N VAL A 123 9.69 -10.72 -1.97
CA VAL A 123 10.79 -11.44 -2.60
C VAL A 123 11.62 -10.48 -3.46
N LYS A 124 12.80 -10.90 -3.88
CA LYS A 124 13.68 -10.15 -4.78
C LYS A 124 13.60 -10.72 -6.19
N GLY A 125 13.75 -9.86 -7.18
CA GLY A 125 13.75 -10.23 -8.59
C GLY A 125 12.34 -10.47 -9.14
N SER A 126 12.20 -11.51 -9.97
CA SER A 126 10.95 -11.80 -10.68
C SER A 126 10.03 -12.76 -9.92
N SER A 127 8.73 -12.57 -10.12
CA SER A 127 7.67 -13.48 -9.71
C SER A 127 6.60 -13.58 -10.81
N SER A 128 5.95 -14.71 -10.96
CA SER A 128 4.86 -14.91 -11.94
C SER A 128 3.92 -16.03 -11.49
N ASP A 129 2.70 -16.03 -11.97
CA ASP A 129 1.78 -17.18 -11.94
C ASP A 129 2.15 -18.27 -12.97
N GLU A 130 3.07 -17.98 -13.89
CA GLU A 130 3.61 -18.93 -14.86
C GLU A 130 5.06 -19.29 -14.57
N TYR A 131 5.46 -20.51 -14.95
CA TYR A 131 6.84 -20.95 -14.81
C TYR A 131 7.76 -20.14 -15.71
N PHE A 132 8.88 -19.68 -15.15
CA PHE A 132 10.00 -19.13 -15.91
C PHE A 132 11.32 -19.80 -15.56
N HIS A 133 12.29 -19.76 -16.48
CA HIS A 133 13.58 -20.39 -16.26
C HIS A 133 14.29 -19.78 -15.05
N GLY A 134 14.75 -20.64 -14.13
CA GLY A 134 15.39 -20.20 -12.89
C GLY A 134 14.40 -19.82 -11.79
N SER A 135 13.16 -20.30 -11.85
CA SER A 135 12.15 -20.14 -10.78
C SER A 135 11.87 -21.43 -10.01
N SER A 136 11.20 -21.30 -8.87
CA SER A 136 10.61 -22.39 -8.10
C SER A 136 9.17 -22.04 -7.73
N ASN A 137 8.28 -23.03 -7.73
CA ASN A 137 6.90 -22.83 -7.26
C ASN A 137 6.92 -22.67 -5.73
N PHE A 138 6.49 -21.51 -5.27
CA PHE A 138 6.41 -21.09 -3.88
C PHE A 138 5.00 -21.32 -3.28
N SER A 139 4.04 -21.75 -4.09
CA SER A 139 2.63 -21.95 -3.72
C SER A 139 2.13 -23.34 -4.14
N SER A 140 0.82 -23.51 -4.19
CA SER A 140 0.14 -24.75 -4.57
C SER A 140 0.03 -24.91 -6.09
N SER A 141 -0.26 -26.14 -6.55
CA SER A 141 -0.52 -26.41 -7.98
C SER A 141 -1.83 -25.76 -8.50
N ARG A 142 -2.73 -25.36 -7.60
CA ARG A 142 -4.03 -24.74 -7.96
C ARG A 142 -3.95 -23.22 -8.10
N ASP A 143 -2.93 -22.63 -7.50
CA ASP A 143 -2.65 -21.19 -7.52
C ASP A 143 -1.12 -21.03 -7.58
N PRO A 144 -0.52 -21.35 -8.74
CA PRO A 144 0.92 -21.39 -8.88
C PRO A 144 1.52 -19.99 -8.67
N LEU A 145 2.62 -19.93 -7.94
CA LEU A 145 3.39 -18.70 -7.76
C LEU A 145 4.87 -19.05 -7.88
N TYR A 146 5.46 -18.70 -9.00
CA TYR A 146 6.86 -18.92 -9.29
C TYR A 146 7.67 -17.72 -8.84
N VAL A 147 8.71 -17.96 -8.05
CA VAL A 147 9.64 -16.94 -7.56
C VAL A 147 11.04 -17.28 -8.07
N GLN A 148 11.82 -16.26 -8.44
CA GLN A 148 13.19 -16.43 -8.90
C GLN A 148 14.05 -17.15 -7.84
N ASN A 149 14.83 -18.14 -8.26
CA ASN A 149 15.70 -18.90 -7.38
C ASN A 149 16.87 -18.05 -6.84
N ASN A 150 17.54 -18.58 -5.82
CA ASN A 150 18.72 -17.97 -5.20
C ASN A 150 18.44 -16.60 -4.57
N GLN A 151 17.30 -16.48 -3.87
CA GLN A 151 16.87 -15.25 -3.19
C GLN A 151 18.00 -14.62 -2.35
N ASP A 152 18.82 -15.41 -1.65
CA ASP A 152 19.94 -14.90 -0.84
C ASP A 152 21.04 -14.19 -1.65
N SER A 153 21.17 -14.50 -2.95
CA SER A 153 22.19 -13.93 -3.84
C SER A 153 21.67 -12.80 -4.73
N ILE A 154 20.34 -12.59 -4.81
CA ILE A 154 19.77 -11.50 -5.60
C ILE A 154 20.04 -10.16 -4.92
N ASN A 155 20.43 -9.16 -5.72
CA ASN A 155 20.65 -7.79 -5.27
C ASN A 155 19.43 -7.28 -4.48
N PRO A 156 19.60 -6.80 -3.23
CA PRO A 156 18.51 -6.23 -2.43
C PRO A 156 17.74 -5.08 -3.10
N GLN A 157 18.35 -4.35 -4.01
CA GLN A 157 17.71 -3.27 -4.78
C GLN A 157 16.62 -3.78 -5.74
N LEU A 158 16.57 -5.09 -5.98
CA LEU A 158 15.51 -5.76 -6.76
C LEU A 158 14.38 -6.28 -5.86
N SER A 159 14.27 -5.80 -4.60
CA SER A 159 13.13 -6.11 -3.75
C SER A 159 11.84 -5.64 -4.41
N ARG A 160 10.87 -6.55 -4.50
CA ARG A 160 9.53 -6.26 -5.05
C ARG A 160 8.66 -5.44 -4.08
N LEU A 161 9.15 -5.18 -2.88
CA LEU A 161 8.58 -4.19 -1.96
C LEU A 161 9.69 -3.30 -1.41
N THR A 162 9.56 -2.00 -1.67
CA THR A 162 10.44 -0.98 -1.12
C THR A 162 9.60 0.12 -0.51
N ILE A 163 9.95 0.57 0.69
CA ILE A 163 9.32 1.71 1.38
C ILE A 163 10.43 2.71 1.67
N GLU A 164 10.37 3.87 1.02
CA GLU A 164 11.31 4.95 1.17
C GLU A 164 10.62 6.13 1.83
N TYR A 165 11.15 6.56 2.97
CA TYR A 165 10.66 7.76 3.63
C TYR A 165 10.90 8.99 2.76
N ALA A 166 9.81 9.64 2.36
CA ALA A 166 9.82 10.85 1.54
C ALA A 166 9.48 12.06 2.40
N GLN A 167 10.50 12.68 3.01
CA GLN A 167 10.36 13.80 3.94
C GLN A 167 9.61 14.99 3.32
N GLU A 168 9.84 15.24 2.02
CA GLU A 168 9.22 16.31 1.26
C GLU A 168 7.69 16.21 1.19
N LEU A 169 7.14 15.00 1.28
CA LEU A 169 5.70 14.75 1.30
C LEU A 169 5.07 15.06 2.68
N ILE A 170 5.88 15.10 3.73
CA ILE A 170 5.45 15.52 5.07
C ILE A 170 5.61 17.03 5.25
N LEU A 171 6.67 17.61 4.67
CA LEU A 171 6.89 19.06 4.70
C LEU A 171 5.92 19.83 3.81
N ASN A 172 5.39 19.20 2.77
CA ASN A 172 4.36 19.75 1.88
C ASN A 172 3.19 18.76 1.82
N PRO A 173 2.43 18.60 2.93
CA PRO A 173 1.41 17.58 2.99
C PRO A 173 0.27 17.88 2.01
N PRO A 174 -0.36 16.84 1.45
CA PRO A 174 -1.57 17.00 0.65
C PRO A 174 -2.70 17.69 1.45
N ASP A 175 -3.59 18.36 0.74
CA ASP A 175 -4.75 19.03 1.34
C ASP A 175 -5.59 18.04 2.18
N GLY A 176 -5.93 18.43 3.41
CA GLY A 176 -6.74 17.60 4.30
C GLY A 176 -5.98 16.82 5.37
N ILE A 177 -4.65 16.83 5.36
CA ILE A 177 -3.87 16.57 6.58
C ILE A 177 -3.86 17.88 7.38
N PRO A 178 -4.36 17.91 8.63
CA PRO A 178 -4.27 19.09 9.46
C PRO A 178 -2.80 19.48 9.66
N THR A 179 -2.37 20.55 9.02
CA THR A 179 -1.11 21.20 9.35
C THR A 179 -1.35 22.10 10.53
N VAL A 180 -0.56 21.93 11.58
CA VAL A 180 -0.42 22.98 12.57
C VAL A 180 0.84 23.74 12.19
N ASP A 181 0.76 25.08 12.09
CA ASP A 181 1.89 25.95 11.73
C ASP A 181 3.11 25.83 12.69
N LYS A 182 3.04 24.98 13.72
CA LYS A 182 4.02 24.87 14.81
C LYS A 182 4.26 23.45 15.33
N VAL A 183 4.45 22.45 14.46
CA VAL A 183 5.16 21.22 14.88
C VAL A 183 6.63 21.36 14.49
N THR A 184 7.49 21.60 15.47
CA THR A 184 8.94 21.49 15.31
C THR A 184 9.31 20.03 15.38
N VAL A 185 9.55 19.39 14.23
CA VAL A 185 10.17 18.06 14.17
C VAL A 185 11.65 18.24 14.52
N LYS A 186 12.04 17.85 15.74
CA LYS A 186 13.44 17.78 16.14
C LYS A 186 13.84 16.30 16.16
N GLN A 187 14.76 15.92 15.29
CA GLN A 187 15.42 14.62 15.35
C GLN A 187 16.13 14.52 16.70
N ILE A 188 15.69 13.60 17.56
CA ILE A 188 16.30 13.34 18.86
C ILE A 188 17.16 12.10 18.70
N ASP A 189 18.41 12.36 18.33
CA ASP A 189 19.53 11.43 18.37
C ASP A 189 19.66 10.38 17.27
N SER A 190 20.87 10.32 16.70
CA SER A 190 21.39 9.23 15.88
C SER A 190 22.73 8.83 16.50
N HIS A 191 22.70 7.92 17.47
CA HIS A 191 23.93 7.29 17.94
C HIS A 191 24.33 6.19 16.95
N PHE A 192 25.29 6.50 16.09
CA PHE A 192 26.13 5.48 15.48
C PHE A 192 27.13 5.01 16.54
N TYR A 193 27.07 3.75 16.93
CA TYR A 193 28.21 3.10 17.58
C TYR A 193 29.19 2.71 16.48
N ASP A 194 30.26 3.48 16.33
CA ASP A 194 31.46 2.99 15.68
C ASP A 194 32.18 2.04 16.66
N GLN A 195 32.19 0.75 16.36
CA GLN A 195 33.22 -0.21 16.77
C GLN A 195 33.55 -1.15 15.62
#